data_AF-Q0PDJ7-F1
#
_entry.id   AF-Q0PDJ7-F1
#
_cell.length_a   1.000
_cell.length_b   1.000
_cell.length_c   1.000
_cell.angle_alpha   90.00
_cell.angle_beta   90.00
_cell.angle_gamma   90.00
#
_symmetry.space_group_name_H-M   'P 1'
#
loop_
_entity.id
_entity.type
_entity.pdbx_description
1 polymer ?
#
loop_
_entity_poly.entity_id
_entity_poly.type
_entity_poly.pdbx_seq_one_letter_code
_entity_poly.pdbx_strand_id
1 'polypeptide(L)'
;MLGGMMSTDDPAAALQAALNMAAASQQAVATGPKRAHIPAWLGASPLGRTSMTQEFDGQLAALELACAKATFPLDSEKPRNYLSKVSFPVPSWYGQTAPNTSDSLEYYLRLAPDTLFFIFYYMEGTRAQLLAAKALKKLSWRFHTKYLTWFQRHEEPKQITDDYEQGTYVYFDFEKWSQRKKESFTFEYKFLEDKEFD
;
A
#
# COMPACT_ATOMS: atom_id res chain seq x y z
N MET A 1 25.53 -101.06 -14.00
CA MET A 1 25.41 -100.47 -15.35
C MET A 1 24.31 -99.43 -15.32
N LEU A 2 24.65 -98.20 -15.77
CA LEU A 2 23.78 -97.21 -16.43
C LEU A 2 22.49 -96.81 -15.67
N GLY A 3 22.35 -95.59 -15.13
CA GLY A 3 22.56 -94.31 -15.81
C GLY A 3 21.31 -93.96 -16.62
N GLY A 4 20.49 -93.01 -16.15
CA GLY A 4 19.28 -92.57 -16.85
C GLY A 4 18.63 -91.37 -16.16
N MET A 5 19.16 -90.18 -16.44
CA MET A 5 18.59 -88.89 -16.07
C MET A 5 17.23 -88.70 -16.76
N MET A 6 16.18 -88.36 -16.00
CA MET A 6 14.98 -87.75 -16.56
C MET A 6 15.21 -86.24 -16.67
N SER A 7 15.53 -85.79 -17.88
CA SER A 7 15.49 -84.37 -18.26
C SER A 7 14.94 -84.27 -19.68
N THR A 8 13.73 -83.74 -19.81
CA THR A 8 13.35 -82.93 -20.96
C THR A 8 12.40 -81.85 -20.45
N ASP A 9 12.96 -80.71 -20.08
CA ASP A 9 12.26 -79.43 -20.08
C ASP A 9 11.67 -79.24 -21.48
N ASP A 10 10.34 -79.19 -21.58
CA ASP A 10 9.66 -78.99 -22.86
C ASP A 10 9.69 -77.49 -23.19
N PRO A 11 10.52 -77.04 -24.15
CA PRO A 11 10.76 -75.62 -24.40
C PRO A 11 9.50 -74.91 -24.95
N ALA A 12 8.55 -75.68 -25.49
CA ALA A 12 7.28 -75.16 -25.98
C ALA A 12 6.35 -74.71 -24.83
N ALA A 13 6.33 -75.43 -23.71
CA ALA A 13 5.54 -75.08 -22.54
C ALA A 13 6.10 -73.85 -21.82
N ALA A 14 7.44 -73.74 -21.73
CA ALA A 14 8.12 -72.57 -21.18
C ALA A 14 7.91 -71.32 -22.07
N LEU A 15 7.93 -71.47 -23.39
CA LEU A 15 7.66 -70.39 -24.34
C LEU A 15 6.20 -69.92 -24.28
N GLN A 16 5.25 -70.85 -24.14
CA GLN A 16 3.83 -70.52 -24.00
C GLN A 16 3.53 -69.83 -22.66
N ALA A 17 4.18 -70.26 -21.57
CA ALA A 17 4.09 -69.60 -20.27
C ALA A 17 4.72 -68.20 -20.28
N ALA A 18 5.85 -68.02 -20.98
CA ALA A 18 6.49 -66.72 -21.17
C ALA A 18 5.65 -65.77 -22.04
N LEU A 19 5.01 -66.27 -23.10
CA LEU A 19 4.06 -65.52 -23.93
C LEU A 19 2.81 -65.10 -23.14
N ASN A 20 2.28 -65.99 -22.30
CA ASN A 20 1.13 -65.69 -21.44
C ASN A 20 1.48 -64.71 -20.30
N MET A 21 2.69 -64.76 -19.73
CA MET A 21 3.18 -63.76 -18.77
C MET A 21 3.48 -62.39 -19.41
N ALA A 22 3.97 -62.37 -20.65
CA ALA A 22 4.16 -61.14 -21.42
C ALA A 22 2.82 -60.48 -21.81
N ALA A 23 1.77 -61.28 -22.04
CA ALA A 23 0.41 -60.79 -22.27
C ALA A 23 -0.26 -60.27 -20.99
N ALA A 24 0.04 -60.84 -19.82
CA ALA A 24 -0.53 -60.43 -18.52
C ALA A 24 0.13 -59.19 -17.91
N SER A 25 1.32 -58.81 -18.37
CA SER A 25 2.09 -57.64 -17.87
C SER A 25 2.00 -56.41 -18.76
N GLN A 26 1.18 -56.44 -19.81
CA GLN A 26 0.71 -55.23 -20.46
C GLN A 26 -0.37 -54.61 -19.55
N GLN A 27 0.08 -53.88 -18.52
CA GLN A 27 -0.71 -52.74 -18.07
C GLN A 27 -1.09 -51.97 -19.33
N ALA A 28 -2.39 -51.89 -19.62
CA ALA A 28 -2.89 -51.10 -20.73
C ALA A 28 -2.28 -49.71 -20.61
N VAL A 29 -1.23 -49.45 -21.39
CA VAL A 29 -0.67 -48.12 -21.53
C VAL A 29 -1.80 -47.37 -22.17
N ALA A 30 -2.54 -46.60 -21.37
CA ALA A 30 -3.63 -45.78 -21.84
C ALA A 30 -3.08 -44.92 -22.99
N THR A 31 -3.39 -45.32 -24.22
CA THR A 31 -3.09 -44.63 -25.48
C THR A 31 -4.05 -43.46 -25.71
N GLY A 32 -4.78 -43.05 -24.66
CA GLY A 32 -5.50 -41.80 -24.64
C GLY A 32 -4.56 -40.64 -24.34
N PRO A 33 -4.85 -39.42 -24.85
CA PRO A 33 -4.09 -38.24 -24.50
C PRO A 33 -4.12 -38.05 -22.97
N LYS A 34 -2.97 -38.24 -22.31
CA LYS A 34 -2.82 -37.93 -20.88
C LYS A 34 -2.81 -36.41 -20.77
N ARG A 35 -3.87 -35.84 -20.19
CA ARG A 35 -3.94 -34.42 -19.87
C ARG A 35 -2.81 -34.10 -18.88
N ALA A 36 -1.78 -33.40 -19.33
CA ALA A 36 -0.71 -32.94 -18.46
C ALA A 36 -1.31 -31.93 -17.46
N HIS A 37 -1.30 -32.27 -16.17
CA HIS A 37 -1.64 -31.33 -15.12
C HIS A 37 -0.42 -30.45 -14.87
N ILE A 38 -0.34 -29.33 -15.58
CA ILE A 38 0.70 -28.32 -15.38
C ILE A 38 0.19 -27.34 -14.31
N PRO A 39 0.84 -27.24 -13.14
CA PRO A 39 0.39 -26.33 -12.11
C PRO A 39 0.56 -24.88 -12.55
N ALA A 40 -0.36 -24.01 -12.13
CA ALA A 40 -0.47 -22.63 -12.61
C ALA A 40 0.81 -21.78 -12.41
N TRP A 41 1.63 -22.10 -11.39
CA TRP A 41 2.91 -21.41 -11.13
C TRP A 41 3.99 -21.68 -12.19
N LEU A 42 3.83 -22.70 -13.03
CA LEU A 42 4.75 -22.98 -14.13
C LEU A 42 4.52 -22.04 -15.34
N GLY A 43 3.52 -21.14 -15.26
CA GLY A 43 3.26 -20.11 -16.27
C GLY A 43 2.84 -20.63 -17.65
N ALA A 44 2.61 -21.94 -17.79
CA ALA A 44 2.19 -22.54 -19.05
C ALA A 44 0.72 -22.21 -19.31
N SER A 45 0.47 -21.23 -20.17
CA SER A 45 -0.87 -20.95 -20.68
C SER A 45 -1.30 -22.10 -21.61
N PRO A 46 -2.48 -22.71 -21.42
CA PRO A 46 -2.93 -23.78 -22.30
C PRO A 46 -3.00 -23.30 -23.75
N LEU A 47 -2.45 -24.09 -24.67
CA LEU A 47 -2.50 -23.82 -26.10
C LEU A 47 -3.94 -24.09 -26.60
N GLY A 48 -4.79 -23.07 -26.55
CA GLY A 48 -6.16 -23.11 -27.07
C GLY A 48 -7.25 -22.86 -26.03
N ARG A 49 -8.50 -22.84 -26.49
CA ARG A 49 -9.67 -22.67 -25.61
C ARG A 49 -9.86 -23.96 -24.80
N THR A 50 -9.60 -23.91 -23.50
CA THR A 50 -9.94 -25.00 -22.58
C THR A 50 -11.44 -25.06 -22.36
N SER A 51 -12.03 -26.25 -22.31
CA SER A 51 -13.43 -26.42 -21.92
C SER A 51 -13.63 -25.95 -20.47
N MET A 52 -14.78 -25.36 -20.16
CA MET A 52 -15.12 -24.98 -18.78
C MET A 52 -15.15 -26.25 -17.91
N THR A 53 -14.25 -26.30 -16.93
CA THR A 53 -14.17 -27.35 -15.93
C THR A 53 -14.81 -26.84 -14.65
N GLN A 54 -15.29 -27.75 -13.79
CA GLN A 54 -15.81 -27.40 -12.46
C GLN A 54 -14.79 -26.61 -11.62
N GLU A 55 -13.50 -26.82 -11.85
CA GLU A 55 -12.41 -26.06 -11.24
C GLU A 55 -12.39 -24.61 -11.72
N PHE A 56 -12.62 -24.36 -13.02
CA PHE A 56 -12.73 -23.01 -13.56
C PHE A 56 -13.96 -22.28 -13.02
N ASP A 57 -15.09 -22.97 -12.87
CA ASP A 57 -16.28 -22.38 -12.25
C ASP A 57 -16.01 -21.97 -10.79
N GLY A 58 -15.29 -22.80 -10.04
CA GLY A 58 -14.85 -22.47 -8.68
C GLY A 58 -13.88 -21.29 -8.62
N GLN A 59 -12.92 -21.22 -9.55
CA GLN A 59 -11.99 -20.09 -9.65
C GLN A 59 -12.70 -18.79 -10.05
N LEU A 60 -13.67 -18.87 -10.97
CA LEU A 60 -14.48 -17.73 -11.37
C LEU A 60 -15.31 -17.20 -10.20
N ALA A 61 -15.99 -18.09 -9.47
CA ALA A 61 -16.76 -17.71 -8.27
C ALA A 61 -15.86 -17.06 -7.19
N ALA A 62 -14.65 -17.58 -6.99
CA ALA A 62 -13.68 -16.98 -6.06
C ALA A 62 -13.22 -15.59 -6.53
N LEU A 63 -13.00 -15.41 -7.84
CA LEU A 63 -12.64 -14.12 -8.43
C LEU A 63 -13.77 -13.11 -8.32
N GLU A 64 -15.01 -13.49 -8.63
CA GLU A 64 -16.19 -12.62 -8.48
C GLU A 64 -16.35 -12.15 -7.02
N LEU A 65 -16.18 -13.06 -6.06
CA LEU A 65 -16.19 -12.73 -4.65
C LEU A 65 -15.05 -11.78 -4.27
N ALA A 66 -13.84 -12.01 -4.78
CA ALA A 66 -12.69 -11.16 -4.55
C ALA A 66 -12.89 -9.75 -5.15
N CYS A 67 -13.46 -9.65 -6.36
CA CYS A 67 -13.80 -8.37 -7.00
C CYS A 67 -14.89 -7.62 -6.21
N ALA A 68 -15.91 -8.33 -5.72
CA ALA A 68 -16.95 -7.74 -4.88
C ALA A 68 -16.41 -7.25 -3.52
N LYS A 69 -15.32 -7.84 -3.04
CA LYS A 69 -14.64 -7.49 -1.79
C LYS A 69 -13.29 -6.81 -2.03
N ALA A 70 -13.08 -6.23 -3.21
CA ALA A 70 -11.78 -5.73 -3.60
C ALA A 70 -11.29 -4.70 -2.58
N THR A 71 -10.06 -4.89 -2.09
CA THR A 71 -9.41 -3.93 -1.21
C THR A 71 -9.12 -2.67 -2.01
N PHE A 72 -9.59 -1.53 -1.53
CA PHE A 72 -9.28 -0.25 -2.15
C PHE A 72 -7.83 0.13 -1.87
N PRO A 73 -7.16 0.93 -2.73
CA PRO A 73 -5.83 1.46 -2.43
C PRO A 73 -5.75 2.18 -1.07
N LEU A 74 -6.89 2.69 -0.60
CA LEU A 74 -7.08 3.34 0.69
C LEU A 74 -6.85 2.39 1.88
N ASP A 75 -7.08 1.09 1.72
CA ASP A 75 -6.94 0.08 2.79
C ASP A 75 -5.47 -0.15 3.17
N SER A 76 -4.53 0.26 2.32
CA SER A 76 -3.08 0.18 2.58
C SER A 76 -2.51 1.42 3.26
N GLU A 77 -3.26 2.52 3.33
CA GLU A 77 -2.80 3.74 4.01
C GLU A 77 -3.01 3.65 5.52
N LYS A 78 -2.17 4.37 6.29
CA LYS A 78 -2.40 4.54 7.72
C LYS A 78 -3.78 5.19 7.94
N PRO A 79 -4.59 4.68 8.88
CA PRO A 79 -5.84 5.31 9.25
C PRO A 79 -5.62 6.78 9.62
N ARG A 80 -6.49 7.66 9.12
CA ARG A 80 -6.46 9.09 9.42
C ARG A 80 -7.48 9.38 10.50
N ASN A 81 -7.06 10.09 11.56
CA ASN A 81 -7.92 10.39 12.70
C ASN A 81 -9.07 11.36 12.34
N TYR A 82 -8.83 12.28 11.42
CA TYR A 82 -9.78 13.36 11.13
C TYR A 82 -10.42 13.30 9.74
N LEU A 83 -9.64 12.92 8.73
CA LEU A 83 -10.09 12.91 7.34
C LEU A 83 -10.19 11.48 6.85
N SER A 84 -11.31 10.83 7.13
CA SER A 84 -11.61 9.52 6.56
C SER A 84 -11.72 9.64 5.03
N LYS A 85 -11.05 8.75 4.31
CA LYS A 85 -11.18 8.70 2.87
C LYS A 85 -12.40 7.84 2.54
N VAL A 86 -13.48 8.50 2.13
CA VAL A 86 -14.71 7.83 1.66
C VAL A 86 -14.85 8.09 0.17
N SER A 87 -15.07 7.03 -0.61
CA SER A 87 -15.39 7.17 -2.03
C SER A 87 -16.85 7.59 -2.17
N PHE A 88 -17.10 8.60 -2.98
CA PHE A 88 -18.46 9.07 -3.29
C PHE A 88 -18.58 9.32 -4.80
N PRO A 89 -19.70 8.97 -5.44
CA PRO A 89 -19.92 9.28 -6.84
C PRO A 89 -20.07 10.80 -7.03
N VAL A 90 -19.05 11.43 -7.61
CA VAL A 90 -19.05 12.85 -7.94
C VAL A 90 -19.33 13.03 -9.44
N PRO A 91 -20.16 14.01 -9.86
CA PRO A 91 -20.38 14.27 -11.28
C PRO A 91 -19.09 14.59 -12.05
N SER A 92 -19.02 14.20 -13.32
CA SER A 92 -17.80 14.28 -14.14
C SER A 92 -17.30 15.69 -14.44
N TRP A 93 -18.14 16.71 -14.28
CA TRP A 93 -17.77 18.11 -14.47
C TRP A 93 -17.06 18.75 -13.27
N TYR A 94 -16.99 18.07 -12.12
CA TYR A 94 -16.10 18.47 -11.04
C TYR A 94 -14.65 17.99 -11.30
N GLY A 95 -13.69 18.62 -10.64
CA GLY A 95 -12.30 18.18 -10.66
C GLY A 95 -12.17 16.78 -10.07
N GLN A 96 -11.91 15.79 -10.94
CA GLN A 96 -11.78 14.38 -10.55
C GLN A 96 -10.42 14.07 -9.93
N THR A 97 -9.40 14.84 -10.30
CA THR A 97 -8.02 14.66 -9.84
C THR A 97 -7.45 15.98 -9.34
N ALA A 98 -6.53 15.89 -8.37
CA ALA A 98 -5.78 17.05 -7.93
C ALA A 98 -4.92 17.62 -9.07
N PRO A 99 -4.65 18.94 -9.08
CA PRO A 99 -3.73 19.54 -10.04
C PRO A 99 -2.33 18.91 -9.96
N ASN A 100 -1.66 18.73 -11.10
CA ASN A 100 -0.33 18.08 -11.15
C ASN A 100 0.76 18.79 -10.32
N THR A 101 0.54 20.05 -9.94
CA THR A 101 1.45 20.86 -9.14
C THR A 101 1.17 20.78 -7.63
N SER A 102 0.11 20.07 -7.21
CA SER A 102 -0.34 20.00 -5.81
C SER A 102 0.69 19.41 -4.86
N ASP A 103 1.67 18.68 -5.39
CA ASP A 103 2.74 18.02 -4.63
C ASP A 103 4.03 18.85 -4.51
N SER A 104 4.03 20.09 -5.00
CA SER A 104 5.19 20.99 -4.97
C SER A 104 5.15 21.97 -3.81
N LEU A 105 6.31 22.36 -3.27
CA LEU A 105 6.37 23.40 -2.23
C LEU A 105 5.86 24.76 -2.73
N GLU A 106 6.08 25.09 -4.00
CA GLU A 106 5.59 26.33 -4.61
C GLU A 106 4.07 26.44 -4.56
N TYR A 107 3.36 25.33 -4.73
CA TYR A 107 1.91 25.30 -4.59
C TYR A 107 1.49 25.69 -3.17
N TYR A 108 2.14 25.14 -2.14
CA TYR A 108 1.84 25.44 -0.74
C TYR A 108 2.16 26.88 -0.35
N LEU A 109 3.20 27.48 -0.93
CA LEU A 109 3.53 28.90 -0.71
C LEU A 109 2.46 29.87 -1.24
N ARG A 110 1.59 29.43 -2.15
CA ARG A 110 0.47 30.22 -2.67
C ARG A 110 -0.81 30.06 -1.83
N LEU A 111 -0.84 29.10 -0.90
CA LEU A 111 -1.99 28.87 -0.04
C LEU A 111 -2.04 29.90 1.10
N ALA A 112 -3.25 30.21 1.55
CA ALA A 112 -3.44 31.04 2.74
C ALA A 112 -2.94 30.30 4.00
N PRO A 113 -2.42 31.02 5.02
CA PRO A 113 -1.99 30.41 6.28
C PRO A 113 -3.06 29.53 6.93
N ASP A 114 -4.33 29.93 6.87
CA ASP A 114 -5.47 29.14 7.38
C ASP A 114 -5.52 27.73 6.77
N THR A 115 -5.35 27.63 5.45
CA THR A 115 -5.28 26.34 4.73
C THR A 115 -4.04 25.54 5.13
N LEU A 116 -2.91 26.21 5.34
CA LEU A 116 -1.67 25.55 5.79
C LEU A 116 -1.82 24.99 7.22
N PHE A 117 -2.48 25.73 8.12
CA PHE A 117 -2.82 25.23 9.46
C PHE A 117 -3.77 24.03 9.37
N PHE A 118 -4.77 24.08 8.49
CA PHE A 118 -5.68 22.95 8.28
C PHE A 118 -4.92 21.69 7.88
N ILE A 119 -4.06 21.79 6.88
CA ILE A 119 -3.24 20.66 6.43
C ILE A 119 -2.33 20.18 7.57
N PHE A 120 -1.73 21.10 8.32
CA PHE A 120 -0.81 20.76 9.40
C PHE A 120 -1.49 19.97 10.54
N TYR A 121 -2.69 20.37 10.97
CA TYR A 121 -3.38 19.74 12.10
C TYR A 121 -4.22 18.51 11.70
N TYR A 122 -4.83 18.53 10.52
CA TYR A 122 -5.79 17.48 10.13
C TYR A 122 -5.21 16.41 9.20
N MET A 123 -4.02 16.63 8.63
CA MET A 123 -3.33 15.66 7.76
C MET A 123 -2.01 15.18 8.39
N GLU A 124 -2.01 14.94 9.70
CA GLU A 124 -0.84 14.49 10.45
C GLU A 124 -0.21 13.21 9.87
N GLY A 125 1.13 13.19 9.82
CA GLY A 125 1.89 12.04 9.34
C GLY A 125 1.93 11.89 7.83
N THR A 126 1.47 12.91 7.08
CA THR A 126 1.48 12.90 5.61
C THR A 126 2.54 13.82 5.03
N ARG A 127 2.90 13.58 3.77
CA ARG A 127 3.75 14.50 2.98
C ARG A 127 3.15 15.91 2.89
N ALA A 128 1.82 16.03 2.92
CA ALA A 128 1.14 17.32 2.89
C ALA A 128 1.42 18.15 4.16
N GLN A 129 1.42 17.53 5.34
CA GLN A 129 1.79 18.20 6.60
C GLN A 129 3.23 18.73 6.54
N LEU A 130 4.16 17.94 5.99
CA LEU A 130 5.55 18.36 5.81
C LEU A 130 5.68 19.60 4.90
N LEU A 131 4.99 19.60 3.77
CA LEU A 131 4.99 20.72 2.83
C LEU A 131 4.33 21.96 3.44
N ALA A 132 3.23 21.79 4.20
CA ALA A 132 2.58 22.88 4.91
C ALA A 132 3.51 23.49 5.98
N ALA A 133 4.21 22.66 6.76
CA ALA A 133 5.19 23.12 7.74
C ALA A 133 6.35 23.87 7.07
N LYS A 134 6.90 23.36 5.96
CA LYS A 134 7.93 24.03 5.15
C LYS A 134 7.44 25.40 4.65
N ALA A 135 6.21 25.48 4.16
CA ALA A 135 5.62 26.73 3.69
C ALA A 135 5.41 27.74 4.84
N LEU A 136 4.87 27.30 5.98
CA LEU A 136 4.70 28.13 7.18
C LEU A 136 6.04 28.70 7.67
N LYS A 137 7.10 27.88 7.75
CA LYS A 137 8.46 28.34 8.08
C LYS A 137 8.95 29.41 7.10
N LYS A 138 8.76 29.23 5.79
CA LYS A 138 9.10 30.25 4.77
C LYS A 138 8.29 31.53 4.91
N LEU A 139 7.06 31.45 5.43
CA LEU A 139 6.21 32.59 5.78
C LEU A 139 6.52 33.16 7.18
N SER A 140 7.67 32.83 7.77
CA SER A 140 8.12 33.30 9.09
C SER A 140 7.24 32.89 10.26
N TRP A 141 6.49 31.79 10.12
CA TRP A 141 5.84 31.14 11.25
C TRP A 141 6.81 30.17 11.94
N ARG A 142 6.76 30.15 13.27
CA ARG A 142 7.60 29.32 14.16
C ARG A 142 6.71 28.40 14.97
N PHE A 143 7.00 27.10 14.95
CA PHE A 143 6.22 26.12 15.71
C PHE A 143 6.74 26.01 17.15
N HIS A 144 5.82 26.08 18.11
CA HIS A 144 6.12 25.96 19.53
C HIS A 144 5.75 24.57 20.03
N THR A 145 6.72 23.74 20.38
CA THR A 145 6.52 22.30 20.68
C THR A 145 5.68 22.05 21.93
N LYS A 146 5.74 22.93 22.95
CA LYS A 146 4.88 22.81 24.15
C LYS A 146 3.40 23.13 23.89
N TYR A 147 3.11 24.19 23.16
CA TYR A 147 1.74 24.64 22.89
C TYR A 147 1.15 24.03 21.61
N LEU A 148 1.98 23.33 20.83
CA LEU A 148 1.62 22.73 19.56
C LEU A 148 0.95 23.74 18.61
N THR A 149 1.43 24.99 18.62
CA THR A 149 0.91 26.05 17.77
C THR A 149 2.00 26.89 17.12
N TRP A 150 1.61 27.53 16.03
CA TRP A 150 2.45 28.38 15.21
C TRP A 150 2.33 29.83 15.67
N PHE A 151 3.48 30.47 15.84
CA PHE A 151 3.62 31.87 16.20
C PHE A 151 4.33 32.64 15.09
N GLN A 152 3.94 33.90 14.89
CA GLN A 152 4.63 34.84 14.03
C GLN A 152 4.83 36.14 14.82
N ARG A 153 5.98 36.79 14.65
CA ARG A 153 6.25 38.08 15.26
C ARG A 153 5.31 39.13 14.65
N HIS A 154 4.56 39.84 15.49
CA HIS A 154 3.73 40.97 15.03
C HIS A 154 4.57 42.24 14.85
N GLU A 155 5.54 42.41 15.74
CA GLU A 155 6.53 43.49 15.79
C GLU A 155 7.89 42.90 16.19
N GLU A 156 8.98 43.66 16.08
CA GLU A 156 10.26 43.22 16.62
C GLU A 156 10.16 43.00 18.14
N PRO A 157 10.68 41.87 18.67
CA PRO A 157 10.59 41.56 20.08
C PRO A 157 11.34 42.59 20.92
N LYS A 158 10.76 42.96 22.06
CA LYS A 158 11.31 43.97 22.98
C LYS A 158 12.57 43.49 23.70
N GLN A 159 12.66 42.18 23.92
CA GLN A 159 13.79 41.55 24.57
C GLN A 159 14.15 40.28 23.81
N ILE A 160 15.43 40.11 23.49
CA ILE A 160 16.00 38.89 22.92
C ILE A 160 17.17 38.51 23.80
N THR A 161 17.17 37.27 24.28
CA THR A 161 18.26 36.63 25.03
C THR A 161 18.63 35.33 24.32
N ASP A 162 19.68 34.66 24.77
CA ASP A 162 20.08 33.37 24.20
C ASP A 162 19.07 32.24 24.52
N ASP A 163 18.24 32.40 25.55
CA ASP A 163 17.29 31.38 26.02
C ASP A 163 15.84 31.62 25.54
N TYR A 164 15.47 32.89 25.35
CA TYR A 164 14.11 33.28 24.99
C TYR A 164 14.06 34.64 24.28
N GLU A 165 12.94 34.87 23.59
CA GLU A 165 12.51 36.19 23.13
C GLU A 165 11.18 36.58 23.76
N GLN A 166 11.01 37.86 24.08
CA GLN A 166 9.75 38.40 24.60
C GLN A 166 9.24 39.53 23.71
N GLY A 167 7.98 39.43 23.31
CA GLY A 167 7.40 40.39 22.38
C GLY A 167 5.91 40.19 22.13
N THR A 168 5.43 40.86 21.08
CA THR A 168 4.05 40.74 20.63
C THR A 168 4.00 39.74 19.47
N TYR A 169 3.22 38.68 19.64
CA TYR A 169 3.07 37.64 18.64
C TYR A 169 1.62 37.52 18.17
N VAL A 170 1.46 37.10 16.92
CA VAL A 170 0.22 36.47 16.47
C VAL A 170 0.41 34.96 16.49
N TYR A 171 -0.62 34.24 16.90
CA TYR A 171 -0.63 32.78 16.90
C TYR A 171 -1.95 32.24 16.38
N PHE A 172 -1.95 30.98 15.95
CA PHE A 172 -3.16 30.32 15.50
C PHE A 172 -3.78 29.47 16.62
N ASP A 173 -4.96 29.87 17.08
CA ASP A 173 -5.74 29.11 18.05
C ASP A 173 -6.51 28.01 17.29
N PHE A 174 -5.99 26.77 17.35
CA PHE A 174 -6.58 25.63 16.65
C PHE A 174 -7.88 25.14 17.28
N GLU A 175 -8.15 25.43 18.56
CA GLU A 175 -9.41 25.09 19.21
C GLU A 175 -10.54 26.02 18.76
N LYS A 176 -10.24 27.31 18.66
CA LYS A 176 -11.20 28.33 18.21
C LYS A 176 -11.17 28.60 16.71
N TRP A 177 -10.28 27.92 15.98
CA TRP A 177 -10.01 28.12 14.55
C TRP A 177 -9.85 29.61 14.18
N SER A 178 -8.95 30.32 14.89
CA SER A 178 -8.80 31.77 14.70
C SER A 178 -7.39 32.27 14.98
N GLN A 179 -6.96 33.32 14.27
CA GLN A 179 -5.72 34.02 14.62
C GLN A 179 -5.94 34.95 15.82
N ARG A 180 -4.99 34.94 16.76
CA ARG A 180 -5.05 35.71 18.00
C ARG A 180 -3.75 36.45 18.21
N LYS A 181 -3.84 37.65 18.78
CA LYS A 181 -2.68 38.46 19.17
C LYS A 181 -2.41 38.25 20.65
N LYS A 182 -1.15 38.00 21.00
CA LYS A 182 -0.66 37.86 22.38
C LYS A 182 0.45 38.87 22.61
N GLU A 183 0.20 39.79 23.53
CA GLU A 183 1.19 40.77 23.98
C GLU A 183 2.07 40.18 25.09
N SER A 184 3.31 40.67 25.16
CA SER A 184 4.30 40.30 26.18
C SER A 184 4.49 38.78 26.33
N PHE A 185 4.37 38.04 25.23
CA PHE A 185 4.58 36.60 25.20
C PHE A 185 6.08 36.30 25.23
N THR A 186 6.48 35.38 26.10
CA THR A 186 7.83 34.84 26.18
C THR A 186 7.90 33.55 25.37
N PHE A 187 8.59 33.59 24.24
CA PHE A 187 8.91 32.42 23.44
C PHE A 187 10.25 31.86 23.90
N GLU A 188 10.24 30.74 24.62
CA GLU A 188 11.47 30.05 25.05
C GLU A 188 12.01 29.19 23.90
N TYR A 189 13.28 29.36 23.53
CA TYR A 189 13.87 28.65 22.39
C TYR A 189 14.02 27.15 22.61
N LYS A 190 14.02 26.67 23.87
CA LYS A 190 13.93 25.23 24.17
C LYS A 190 12.65 24.57 23.63
N PHE A 191 11.62 25.36 23.33
CA PHE A 191 10.39 24.90 22.70
C PHE A 191 10.27 25.31 21.23
N LEU A 192 11.29 25.95 20.66
CA LEU A 192 11.37 26.18 19.23
C LEU A 192 11.63 24.86 18.52
N GLU A 193 10.89 24.60 17.45
CA GLU A 193 11.11 23.46 16.61
C GLU A 193 12.24 23.76 15.60
N ASP A 194 13.44 23.24 15.89
CA ASP A 194 14.67 23.50 15.12
C ASP A 194 14.98 22.45 14.03
N LYS A 195 14.12 21.46 13.77
CA LYS A 195 14.44 20.49 12.71
C LYS A 195 14.30 21.16 11.34
N GLU A 196 15.43 21.30 10.65
CA GLU A 196 15.41 21.45 9.21
C GLU A 196 14.85 20.16 8.62
N PHE A 197 13.80 20.30 7.81
CA PHE A 197 13.16 19.19 7.16
C PHE A 197 13.92 18.86 5.87
N ASP A 198 15.01 18.10 5.97
CA ASP A 198 15.68 17.53 4.79
C ASP A 198 14.80 16.45 4.12
#